data_AF-A0A7S0ZTB4-F1
#
_entry.id   AF-A0A7S0ZTB4-F1
#
_cell.length_a   1.000
_cell.length_b   1.000
_cell.length_c   1.000
_cell.angle_alpha   90.00
_cell.angle_beta   90.00
_cell.angle_gamma   90.00
#
_symmetry.space_group_name_H-M   'P 1'
#
loop_
_entity.id
_entity.type
_entity.pdbx_description
1 polymer ?
#
loop_
_entity_poly.entity_id
_entity_poly.type
_entity_poly.pdbx_seq_one_letter_code
_entity_poly.pdbx_strand_id
1 'polypeptide(L)'
;IWPKKAEVLEHFQYAAEEYGVLPYVKFQSNVSSLNIVGSPTDESRYYRLTVDSLRGGPTESVNCSVIWNYPGSLTKNRIVDYPGEDLFDGEIGYGMNDDTPYEHLPGVDVAILGNGAFAVENARTCIEAGSRKVYMVTRRKNLASPRVPSWFVHQGPMPTPGNFVLKMFEPMYELVGFGDPWQFWSVHASADRKNVSIIQNSRF
;
A
#
# COMPACT_ATOMS: atom_id res chain seq x y z
N ILE A 1 16.29 -7.06 -9.64
CA ILE A 1 14.92 -7.58 -9.49
C ILE A 1 14.40 -7.10 -8.13
N TRP A 2 13.16 -6.63 -8.05
CA TRP A 2 12.55 -6.23 -6.78
C TRP A 2 11.95 -7.47 -6.10
N PRO A 3 11.98 -7.56 -4.76
CA PRO A 3 11.56 -8.77 -4.07
C PRO A 3 10.05 -9.02 -4.27
N LYS A 4 9.70 -10.28 -4.49
CA LYS A 4 8.33 -10.79 -4.52
C LYS A 4 7.78 -10.92 -3.10
N LYS A 5 6.46 -11.02 -2.97
CA LYS A 5 5.76 -11.26 -1.68
C LYS A 5 6.42 -12.38 -0.86
N ALA A 6 6.72 -13.53 -1.48
CA ALA A 6 7.35 -14.66 -0.80
C ALA A 6 8.74 -14.32 -0.25
N GLU A 7 9.58 -13.63 -1.03
CA GLU A 7 10.94 -13.22 -0.62
C GLU A 7 10.90 -12.20 0.52
N VAL A 8 9.92 -11.28 0.51
CA VAL A 8 9.71 -10.33 1.62
C VAL A 8 9.27 -11.06 2.90
N LEU A 9 8.34 -12.01 2.80
CA LEU A 9 7.88 -12.79 3.95
C LEU A 9 8.99 -13.67 4.53
N GLU A 10 9.79 -14.31 3.67
CA GLU A 10 10.97 -15.09 4.07
C GLU A 10 11.98 -14.20 4.81
N HIS A 11 12.21 -12.98 4.33
CA HIS A 11 13.10 -12.04 5.01
C HIS A 11 12.58 -11.63 6.40
N PHE A 12 11.26 -11.41 6.55
CA PHE A 12 10.67 -11.15 7.87
C PHE A 12 10.81 -12.32 8.83
N GLN A 13 10.61 -13.55 8.33
CA GLN A 13 10.82 -14.76 9.11
C GLN A 13 12.28 -14.88 9.56
N TYR A 14 13.22 -14.71 8.62
CA TYR A 14 14.65 -14.72 8.90
C TYR A 14 15.03 -13.71 9.99
N ALA A 15 14.57 -12.47 9.88
CA ALA A 15 14.84 -11.45 10.89
C ALA A 15 14.24 -11.82 12.27
N ALA A 16 13.02 -12.35 12.31
CA ALA A 16 12.39 -12.74 13.57
C ALA A 16 13.12 -13.91 14.26
N GLU A 17 13.67 -14.84 13.48
CA GLU A 17 14.48 -15.97 13.97
C GLU A 17 15.87 -15.52 14.43
N GLU A 18 16.60 -14.80 13.59
CA GLU A 18 17.95 -14.30 13.85
C GLU A 18 18.02 -13.48 15.14
N TYR A 19 17.02 -12.62 15.37
CA TYR A 19 16.95 -11.77 16.55
C TYR A 19 16.11 -12.35 17.69
N GLY A 20 15.65 -13.61 17.58
CA GLY A 20 14.98 -14.33 18.66
C GLY A 20 13.65 -13.73 19.12
N VAL A 21 12.90 -13.09 18.22
CA VAL A 21 11.66 -12.37 18.55
C VAL A 21 10.46 -13.32 18.65
N LEU A 22 10.46 -14.43 17.89
CA LEU A 22 9.32 -15.35 17.77
C LEU A 22 8.70 -15.83 19.10
N PRO A 23 9.47 -16.18 20.16
CA PRO A 23 8.88 -16.63 21.42
C PRO A 23 8.01 -15.58 22.12
N TYR A 24 8.16 -14.30 21.76
CA TYR A 24 7.43 -13.17 22.35
C TYR A 24 6.26 -12.69 21.49
N VAL A 25 6.04 -13.30 20.32
CA VAL A 25 4.93 -12.96 19.42
C VAL A 25 3.76 -13.89 19.65
N LYS A 26 2.61 -13.32 20.03
CA LYS A 26 1.33 -14.03 20.06
C LYS A 26 0.54 -13.70 18.79
N PHE A 27 0.59 -14.61 17.81
CA PHE A 27 -0.28 -14.52 16.64
C PHE A 27 -1.73 -14.87 16.98
N GLN A 28 -2.66 -14.51 16.11
CA GLN A 28 -4.09 -14.81 16.26
C GLN A 28 -4.72 -14.17 17.51
N SER A 29 -4.19 -13.02 17.90
CA SER A 29 -4.59 -12.23 19.06
C SER A 29 -5.04 -10.85 18.59
N ASN A 30 -6.28 -10.48 18.86
CA ASN A 30 -6.81 -9.15 18.58
C ASN A 30 -6.81 -8.30 19.86
N VAL A 31 -5.97 -7.27 19.92
CA VAL A 31 -5.98 -6.32 21.03
C VAL A 31 -7.18 -5.37 20.84
N SER A 32 -8.27 -5.61 21.56
CA SER A 32 -9.55 -4.93 21.35
C SER A 32 -9.76 -3.69 22.22
N SER A 33 -9.07 -3.59 23.35
CA SER A 33 -9.09 -2.39 24.19
C SER A 33 -7.82 -2.19 25.00
N LEU A 34 -7.59 -0.94 25.38
CA LEU A 34 -6.50 -0.49 26.24
C LEU A 34 -7.11 0.38 27.34
N ASN A 35 -6.88 -0.02 28.59
CA ASN A 35 -7.27 0.74 29.77
C ASN A 35 -6.03 1.24 30.49
N ILE A 36 -6.03 2.51 30.89
CA ILE A 36 -4.97 3.09 31.71
C ILE A 36 -5.39 2.91 33.18
N VAL A 37 -4.55 2.24 33.97
CA VAL A 37 -4.81 1.99 35.38
C VAL A 37 -3.84 2.81 36.23
N GLY A 38 -4.38 3.56 37.19
CA GLY A 38 -3.62 4.49 38.04
C GLY A 38 -3.67 5.94 37.54
N SER A 39 -3.21 6.86 38.40
CA SER A 39 -3.18 8.30 38.06
C SER A 39 -1.92 8.67 37.27
N PRO A 40 -1.89 9.79 36.51
CA PRO A 40 -0.74 10.14 35.68
C PRO A 40 0.60 10.30 36.42
N THR A 41 0.57 10.60 37.71
CA THR A 41 1.74 10.81 38.57
C THR A 41 2.07 9.61 39.44
N ASP A 42 1.31 8.51 39.34
CA ASP A 42 1.51 7.31 40.12
C ASP A 42 2.64 6.46 39.52
N GLU A 43 3.63 6.11 40.34
CA GLU A 43 4.74 5.24 39.92
C GLU A 43 4.27 3.80 39.61
N SER A 44 3.12 3.40 40.14
CA SER A 44 2.51 2.10 39.88
C SER A 44 1.60 2.07 38.65
N ARG A 45 1.49 3.19 37.91
CA ARG A 45 0.64 3.30 36.72
C ARG A 45 1.03 2.26 35.66
N TYR A 46 0.03 1.60 35.09
CA TYR A 46 0.22 0.63 34.01
C TYR A 46 -0.94 0.64 33.01
N TYR A 47 -0.77 -0.09 31.92
CA TYR A 47 -1.78 -0.31 30.90
C TYR A 47 -2.31 -1.74 30.98
N ARG A 48 -3.62 -1.90 30.92
CA ARG A 48 -4.31 -3.18 30.82
C ARG A 48 -4.89 -3.33 29.43
N LEU A 49 -4.35 -4.26 28.67
CA LEU A 49 -4.83 -4.65 27.34
C LEU A 49 -5.85 -5.77 27.47
N THR A 50 -6.93 -5.68 26.71
CA THR A 50 -7.86 -6.79 26.49
C THR A 50 -7.52 -7.42 25.16
N VAL A 51 -7.33 -8.74 25.15
CA VAL A 51 -6.89 -9.49 23.96
C VAL A 51 -7.88 -10.62 23.70
N ASP A 52 -8.52 -10.56 22.54
CA ASP A 52 -9.47 -11.57 22.09
C ASP A 52 -8.77 -12.59 21.18
N SER A 53 -9.06 -13.88 21.39
CA SER A 53 -8.57 -14.96 20.53
C SER A 53 -9.31 -14.97 19.20
N LEU A 54 -8.59 -14.90 18.08
CA LEU A 54 -9.16 -15.06 16.74
C LEU A 54 -9.47 -16.52 16.37
N ARG A 55 -8.95 -17.49 17.13
CA ARG A 55 -9.25 -18.91 16.96
C ARG A 55 -10.49 -19.37 17.74
N GLY A 56 -11.18 -18.44 18.40
CA GLY A 56 -12.10 -18.76 19.48
C GLY A 56 -11.35 -19.04 20.78
N GLY A 57 -12.00 -18.77 21.91
CA GLY A 57 -11.40 -18.91 23.23
C GLY A 57 -11.73 -17.74 24.15
N PRO A 58 -11.26 -17.80 25.41
CA PRO A 58 -11.49 -16.73 26.37
C PRO A 58 -10.71 -15.47 25.99
N THR A 59 -11.32 -14.32 26.25
CA THR A 59 -10.63 -13.03 26.26
C THR A 59 -9.63 -13.00 27.41
N GLU A 60 -8.38 -12.61 27.13
CA GLU A 60 -7.33 -12.45 28.14
C GLU A 60 -7.08 -10.97 28.46
N SER A 61 -6.57 -10.71 29.67
CA SER A 61 -6.15 -9.38 30.11
C SER A 61 -4.64 -9.38 30.31
N VAL A 62 -3.93 -8.48 29.65
CA VAL A 62 -2.46 -8.36 29.72
C VAL A 62 -2.08 -7.01 30.30
N ASN A 63 -1.40 -7.00 31.45
CA ASN A 63 -0.87 -5.78 32.04
C ASN A 63 0.53 -5.49 31.49
N CYS A 64 0.82 -4.24 31.15
CA CYS A 64 2.12 -3.81 30.67
C CYS A 64 2.43 -2.37 31.12
N SER A 65 3.70 -2.06 31.33
CA SER A 65 4.14 -0.72 31.77
C SER A 65 4.35 0.24 30.60
N VAL A 66 4.65 -0.29 29.40
CA VAL A 66 4.96 0.48 28.19
C VAL A 66 4.29 -0.20 26.99
N ILE A 67 3.81 0.61 26.05
CA ILE A 67 3.20 0.14 24.81
C ILE A 67 3.90 0.81 23.63
N TRP A 68 4.34 0.00 22.67
CA TRP A 68 4.66 0.44 21.33
C TRP A 68 3.57 -0.04 20.38
N ASN A 69 2.99 0.86 19.59
CA ASN A 69 1.88 0.55 18.70
C ASN A 69 2.33 0.64 17.23
N TYR A 70 2.19 -0.46 16.49
CA TYR A 70 2.54 -0.56 15.08
C TYR A 70 1.39 -1.20 14.27
N PRO A 71 0.19 -0.61 14.24
CA PRO A 71 -0.98 -1.24 13.64
C PRO A 71 -0.97 -1.17 12.10
N GLY A 72 0.04 -0.52 11.51
CA GLY A 72 0.05 -0.15 10.09
C GLY A 72 -0.96 0.96 9.77
N SER A 73 -0.86 1.51 8.55
CA SER A 73 -1.74 2.59 8.06
C SER A 73 -2.69 2.16 6.93
N LEU A 74 -2.51 0.93 6.40
CA LEU A 74 -3.22 0.40 5.24
C LEU A 74 -3.98 -0.89 5.58
N THR A 75 -4.60 -0.96 6.77
CA THR A 75 -5.24 -2.17 7.30
C THR A 75 -6.75 -2.24 7.08
N LYS A 76 -7.39 -1.11 6.70
CA LYS A 76 -8.82 -1.05 6.43
C LYS A 76 -9.06 -0.60 5.00
N ASN A 77 -9.66 -1.48 4.20
CA ASN A 77 -10.04 -1.15 2.84
C ASN A 77 -11.19 -0.15 2.85
N ARG A 78 -11.12 0.82 1.95
CA ARG A 78 -12.27 1.67 1.65
C ARG A 78 -13.13 0.94 0.62
N ILE A 79 -14.26 0.45 1.09
CA ILE A 79 -15.30 -0.17 0.27
C ILE A 79 -16.10 0.95 -0.39
N VAL A 80 -16.33 0.86 -1.70
CA VAL A 80 -17.09 1.84 -2.48
C VAL A 80 -18.15 1.07 -3.25
N ASP A 81 -19.41 1.36 -2.98
CA ASP A 81 -20.52 0.78 -3.72
C ASP A 81 -20.73 1.56 -5.02
N TYR A 82 -20.64 0.86 -6.16
CA TYR A 82 -20.85 1.48 -7.46
C TYR A 82 -22.30 1.27 -7.94
N PRO A 83 -22.99 2.30 -8.45
CA PRO A 83 -24.32 2.13 -9.00
C PRO A 83 -24.35 1.11 -10.15
N GLY A 84 -25.21 0.09 -10.03
CA GLY A 84 -25.35 -0.98 -11.02
C GLY A 84 -24.26 -2.07 -10.95
N GLU A 85 -23.41 -2.05 -9.91
CA GLU A 85 -22.44 -3.11 -9.65
C GLU A 85 -23.10 -4.47 -9.43
N ASP A 86 -24.29 -4.49 -8.83
CA ASP A 86 -25.14 -5.67 -8.65
C ASP A 86 -25.68 -6.27 -9.96
N LEU A 87 -25.64 -5.50 -11.04
CA LEU A 87 -26.07 -5.91 -12.38
C LEU A 87 -24.90 -6.43 -13.25
N PHE A 88 -23.67 -6.38 -12.75
CA PHE A 88 -22.51 -6.82 -13.50
C PHE A 88 -22.32 -8.33 -13.38
N ASP A 89 -22.46 -9.04 -14.51
CA ASP A 89 -22.35 -10.51 -14.57
C ASP A 89 -20.91 -11.04 -14.45
N GLY A 90 -19.91 -10.16 -14.32
CA GLY A 90 -18.50 -10.53 -14.19
C GLY A 90 -18.04 -10.62 -12.73
N GLU A 91 -16.81 -11.09 -12.54
CA GLU A 91 -16.20 -11.14 -11.21
C GLU A 91 -15.78 -9.74 -10.74
N ILE A 92 -16.12 -9.43 -9.48
CA ILE A 92 -15.77 -8.17 -8.83
C ILE A 92 -14.89 -8.50 -7.62
N GLY A 93 -13.74 -7.84 -7.56
CA GLY A 93 -12.79 -7.91 -6.45
C GLY A 93 -12.20 -6.54 -6.15
N TYR A 94 -11.66 -6.38 -4.95
CA TYR A 94 -10.92 -5.19 -4.54
C TYR A 94 -9.46 -5.22 -5.02
N GLY A 95 -9.00 -6.37 -5.52
CA GLY A 95 -7.63 -6.56 -6.01
C GLY A 95 -6.61 -6.46 -4.87
N MET A 96 -6.97 -6.98 -3.70
CA MET A 96 -6.19 -6.96 -2.47
C MET A 96 -6.33 -8.30 -1.74
N ASN A 97 -5.30 -8.72 -1.00
CA ASN A 97 -5.32 -9.93 -0.18
C ASN A 97 -5.69 -11.21 -0.96
N ASP A 98 -5.22 -11.33 -2.21
CA ASP A 98 -5.44 -12.48 -3.08
C ASP A 98 -6.93 -12.73 -3.42
N ASP A 99 -7.79 -11.70 -3.32
CA ASP A 99 -9.23 -11.76 -3.62
C ASP A 99 -9.59 -11.85 -5.11
N THR A 100 -8.59 -11.82 -6.00
CA THR A 100 -8.75 -12.03 -7.44
C THR A 100 -7.74 -13.11 -7.87
N PRO A 101 -8.17 -14.39 -7.92
CA PRO A 101 -7.30 -15.49 -8.30
C PRO A 101 -6.76 -15.34 -9.73
N TYR A 102 -5.46 -15.56 -9.91
CA TYR A 102 -4.81 -15.40 -11.22
C TYR A 102 -5.34 -16.37 -12.29
N GLU A 103 -5.97 -17.45 -11.85
CA GLU A 103 -6.55 -18.50 -12.69
C GLU A 103 -7.71 -17.98 -13.55
N HIS A 104 -8.34 -16.87 -13.13
CA HIS A 104 -9.48 -16.26 -13.81
C HIS A 104 -9.05 -15.17 -14.81
N LEU A 105 -7.76 -14.80 -14.84
CA LEU A 105 -7.24 -13.69 -15.64
C LEU A 105 -6.91 -14.01 -17.12
N PRO A 106 -6.61 -15.27 -17.53
CA PRO A 106 -6.28 -15.54 -18.93
C PRO A 106 -7.45 -15.26 -19.88
N GLY A 107 -7.21 -14.44 -20.91
CA GLY A 107 -8.15 -14.18 -22.00
C GLY A 107 -9.33 -13.26 -21.67
N VAL A 108 -9.47 -12.76 -20.43
CA VAL A 108 -10.56 -11.86 -20.03
C VAL A 108 -10.20 -10.38 -20.22
N ASP A 109 -11.21 -9.53 -20.31
CA ASP A 109 -11.04 -8.07 -20.25
C ASP A 109 -11.23 -7.62 -18.78
N VAL A 110 -10.29 -6.83 -18.27
CA VAL A 110 -10.28 -6.37 -16.87
C VAL A 110 -10.48 -4.86 -16.82
N ALA A 111 -11.36 -4.39 -15.93
CA ALA A 111 -11.49 -2.98 -15.59
C ALA A 111 -10.97 -2.74 -14.16
N ILE A 112 -10.01 -1.85 -14.01
CA ILE A 112 -9.43 -1.43 -12.73
C ILE A 112 -9.91 -0.02 -12.42
N LEU A 113 -10.65 0.13 -11.33
CA LEU A 113 -11.18 1.41 -10.86
C LEU A 113 -10.17 2.05 -9.90
N GLY A 114 -9.45 3.06 -10.38
CA GLY A 114 -8.39 3.72 -9.63
C GLY A 114 -7.08 3.81 -10.40
N ASN A 115 -6.17 4.65 -9.90
CA ASN A 115 -4.81 4.79 -10.42
C ASN A 115 -3.82 5.02 -9.26
N GLY A 116 -3.96 4.24 -8.19
CA GLY A 116 -2.99 4.17 -7.10
C GLY A 116 -1.89 3.15 -7.38
N ALA A 117 -0.94 2.99 -6.45
CA ALA A 117 0.16 2.03 -6.58
C ALA A 117 -0.37 0.60 -6.83
N PHE A 118 -1.32 0.13 -6.01
CA PHE A 118 -1.96 -1.18 -6.17
C PHE A 118 -2.66 -1.34 -7.54
N ALA A 119 -3.32 -0.30 -8.05
CA ALA A 119 -3.98 -0.36 -9.36
C ALA A 119 -2.97 -0.58 -10.49
N VAL A 120 -1.83 0.11 -10.45
CA VAL A 120 -0.75 -0.04 -11.44
C VAL A 120 -0.10 -1.44 -11.34
N GLU A 121 0.09 -1.96 -10.13
CA GLU A 121 0.58 -3.31 -9.92
C GLU A 121 -0.40 -4.39 -10.40
N ASN A 122 -1.70 -4.21 -10.16
CA ASN A 122 -2.75 -5.09 -10.65
C ASN A 122 -2.83 -5.05 -12.18
N ALA A 123 -2.69 -3.87 -12.80
CA ALA A 123 -2.67 -3.75 -14.25
C ALA A 123 -1.53 -4.57 -14.86
N ARG A 124 -0.32 -4.46 -14.31
CA ARG A 124 0.82 -5.30 -14.71
C ARG A 124 0.49 -6.79 -14.51
N THR A 125 -0.02 -7.16 -13.35
CA THR A 125 -0.33 -8.56 -13.00
C THR A 125 -1.35 -9.17 -13.95
N CYS A 126 -2.41 -8.45 -14.30
CA CYS A 126 -3.41 -8.89 -15.29
C CYS A 126 -2.77 -9.13 -16.66
N ILE A 127 -1.91 -8.21 -17.12
CA ILE A 127 -1.22 -8.36 -18.40
C ILE A 127 -0.26 -9.57 -18.37
N GLU A 128 0.54 -9.71 -17.31
CA GLU A 128 1.47 -10.83 -17.14
C GLU A 128 0.74 -12.19 -17.02
N ALA A 129 -0.47 -12.20 -16.47
CA ALA A 129 -1.33 -13.38 -16.36
C ALA A 129 -2.14 -13.69 -17.64
N GLY A 130 -2.00 -12.87 -18.69
CA GLY A 130 -2.60 -13.14 -20.00
C GLY A 130 -4.01 -12.58 -20.19
N SER A 131 -4.43 -11.57 -19.42
CA SER A 131 -5.65 -10.82 -19.71
C SER A 131 -5.60 -10.20 -21.10
N ARG A 132 -6.71 -10.28 -21.83
CA ARG A 132 -6.84 -9.80 -23.22
C ARG A 132 -6.70 -8.29 -23.29
N LYS A 133 -7.29 -7.57 -22.34
CA LYS A 133 -7.24 -6.11 -22.26
C LYS A 133 -7.42 -5.64 -20.83
N VAL A 134 -6.72 -4.55 -20.47
CA VAL A 134 -6.86 -3.90 -19.17
C VAL A 134 -7.28 -2.45 -19.37
N TYR A 135 -8.40 -2.06 -18.77
CA TYR A 135 -8.91 -0.70 -18.72
C TYR A 135 -8.61 -0.11 -17.35
N MET A 136 -7.90 1.01 -17.31
CA MET A 136 -7.68 1.75 -16.07
C MET A 136 -8.59 2.98 -16.04
N VAL A 137 -9.63 2.92 -15.21
CA VAL A 137 -10.62 3.99 -15.07
C VAL A 137 -10.20 4.87 -13.90
N THR A 138 -9.90 6.13 -14.17
CA THR A 138 -9.49 7.07 -13.12
C THR A 138 -10.11 8.44 -13.26
N ARG A 139 -10.43 9.09 -12.13
CA ARG A 139 -10.84 10.50 -12.11
C ARG A 139 -9.70 11.43 -12.54
N ARG A 140 -8.46 11.09 -12.18
CA ARG A 140 -7.26 11.87 -12.49
C ARG A 140 -6.12 10.93 -12.85
N LYS A 141 -5.37 11.23 -13.91
CA LYS A 141 -4.18 10.48 -14.25
C LYS A 141 -3.12 10.71 -13.17
N ASN A 142 -2.63 9.63 -12.61
CA ASN A 142 -1.60 9.68 -11.59
C ASN A 142 -0.21 9.80 -12.23
N LEU A 143 0.75 10.38 -11.50
CA LEU A 143 2.14 10.49 -11.93
C LEU A 143 2.86 9.16 -11.66
N ALA A 144 2.94 8.30 -12.68
CA ALA A 144 3.60 7.00 -12.58
C ALA A 144 5.13 7.16 -12.60
N SER A 145 5.79 6.94 -11.45
CA SER A 145 7.25 6.97 -11.39
C SER A 145 7.87 5.75 -12.11
N PRO A 146 8.72 5.96 -13.12
CA PRO A 146 9.46 4.86 -13.72
C PRO A 146 10.41 4.23 -12.70
N ARG A 147 10.69 2.92 -12.84
CA ARG A 147 11.43 2.16 -11.82
C ARG A 147 12.84 2.67 -11.55
N VAL A 148 13.56 3.14 -12.56
CA VAL A 148 14.94 3.64 -12.40
C VAL A 148 14.98 4.93 -11.58
N PRO A 149 14.21 5.98 -11.93
CA PRO A 149 14.02 7.14 -11.06
C PRO A 149 13.57 6.77 -9.65
N SER A 150 12.58 5.87 -9.52
CA SER A 150 12.10 5.40 -8.22
C SER A 150 13.23 4.76 -7.40
N TRP A 151 14.06 3.90 -7.99
CA TRP A 151 15.22 3.33 -7.29
C TRP A 151 16.19 4.42 -6.83
N PHE A 152 16.55 5.35 -7.72
CA PHE A 152 17.50 6.42 -7.45
C PHE A 152 17.08 7.30 -6.26
N VAL A 153 15.82 7.72 -6.20
CA VAL A 153 15.33 8.61 -5.13
C VAL A 153 15.38 7.94 -3.74
N HIS A 154 15.38 6.61 -3.67
CA HIS A 154 15.47 5.85 -2.41
C HIS A 154 16.92 5.56 -1.97
N GLN A 155 17.93 5.86 -2.79
CA GLN A 155 19.35 5.66 -2.43
C GLN A 155 19.97 6.89 -1.74
N GLY A 156 19.37 8.07 -1.92
CA GLY A 156 19.95 9.32 -1.44
C GLY A 156 19.73 9.55 0.05
N PRO A 157 20.75 10.03 0.80
CA PRO A 157 20.55 10.49 2.18
C PRO A 157 19.72 11.79 2.26
N MET A 158 19.62 12.50 1.13
CA MET A 158 18.83 13.71 0.97
C MET A 158 17.73 13.49 -0.06
N PRO A 159 16.51 14.03 0.16
CA PRO A 159 15.44 13.95 -0.82
C PRO A 159 15.87 14.52 -2.17
N THR A 160 15.61 13.79 -3.25
CA THR A 160 15.92 14.28 -4.60
C THR A 160 14.98 15.43 -4.96
N PRO A 161 15.49 16.59 -5.44
CA PRO A 161 14.66 17.71 -5.86
C PRO A 161 13.63 17.32 -6.93
N GLY A 162 12.38 17.76 -6.76
CA GLY A 162 11.26 17.35 -7.63
C GLY A 162 11.47 17.66 -9.11
N ASN A 163 12.13 18.77 -9.44
CA ASN A 163 12.49 19.12 -10.83
C ASN A 163 13.45 18.10 -11.46
N PHE A 164 14.39 17.55 -10.69
CA PHE A 164 15.31 16.53 -11.19
C PHE A 164 14.58 15.20 -11.38
N VAL A 165 13.70 14.84 -10.44
CA VAL A 165 12.84 13.66 -10.58
C VAL A 165 12.01 13.72 -11.86
N LEU A 166 11.33 14.84 -12.13
CA LEU A 166 10.52 14.99 -13.34
C LEU A 166 11.35 14.94 -14.62
N LYS A 167 12.55 15.55 -14.63
CA LYS A 167 13.48 15.41 -15.76
C LYS A 167 13.90 13.96 -16.00
N MET A 168 14.09 13.18 -14.95
CA MET A 168 14.38 11.75 -15.08
C MET A 168 13.21 10.96 -15.66
N PHE A 169 11.97 11.45 -15.54
CA PHE A 169 10.78 10.77 -16.08
C PHE A 169 10.59 11.01 -17.57
N GLU A 170 11.01 12.17 -18.08
CA GLU A 170 10.79 12.62 -19.47
C GLU A 170 11.10 11.55 -20.52
N PRO A 171 12.28 10.90 -20.54
CA PRO A 171 12.62 9.94 -21.60
C PRO A 171 11.71 8.72 -21.61
N MET A 172 11.29 8.26 -20.42
CA MET A 172 10.42 7.09 -20.29
C MET A 172 8.99 7.44 -20.67
N TYR A 173 8.52 8.64 -20.34
CA TYR A 173 7.20 9.12 -20.69
C TYR A 173 7.07 9.34 -22.20
N GLU A 174 8.10 9.89 -22.84
CA GLU A 174 8.18 10.04 -24.29
C GLU A 174 8.13 8.69 -24.99
N LEU A 175 8.90 7.71 -24.52
CA LEU A 175 8.97 6.36 -25.10
C LEU A 175 7.62 5.65 -25.15
N VAL A 176 6.76 5.85 -24.15
CA VAL A 176 5.43 5.21 -24.07
C VAL A 176 4.28 6.13 -24.49
N GLY A 177 4.57 7.33 -25.01
CA GLY A 177 3.56 8.29 -25.42
C GLY A 177 2.66 8.78 -24.27
N PHE A 178 3.19 8.85 -23.04
CA PHE A 178 2.45 9.29 -21.85
C PHE A 178 2.31 10.82 -21.74
N GLY A 179 2.97 11.57 -22.62
CA GLY A 179 2.96 13.03 -22.65
C GLY A 179 3.98 13.66 -21.69
N ASP A 180 3.89 14.98 -21.51
CA ASP A 180 4.82 15.73 -20.65
C ASP A 180 4.51 15.47 -19.16
N PRO A 181 5.42 14.85 -18.36
CA PRO A 181 5.19 14.58 -16.94
C PRO A 181 4.95 15.86 -16.13
N TRP A 182 5.39 17.02 -16.62
CA TRP A 182 5.21 18.31 -15.96
C TRP A 182 3.77 18.84 -16.05
N GLN A 183 2.95 18.30 -16.95
CA GLN A 183 1.55 18.71 -17.14
C GLN A 183 0.57 17.83 -16.34
N PHE A 184 1.07 16.87 -15.55
CA PHE A 184 0.21 16.01 -14.74
C PHE A 184 -0.42 16.81 -13.61
N TRP A 185 -1.67 16.47 -13.27
CA TRP A 185 -2.46 17.23 -12.29
C TRP A 185 -1.76 17.41 -10.93
N SER A 186 -0.97 16.42 -10.51
CA SER A 186 -0.23 16.45 -9.24
C SER A 186 1.01 17.34 -9.26
N VAL A 187 1.41 17.87 -10.42
CA VAL A 187 2.66 18.64 -10.58
C VAL A 187 2.35 20.12 -10.59
N HIS A 188 2.92 20.83 -9.62
CA HIS A 188 2.82 22.28 -9.51
C HIS A 188 4.23 22.87 -9.63
N ALA A 189 4.56 23.40 -10.81
CA ALA A 189 5.87 23.93 -11.13
C ALA A 189 5.81 25.44 -11.39
N SER A 190 6.89 26.15 -11.03
CA SER A 190 7.12 27.51 -11.52
C SER A 190 7.29 27.53 -13.04
N ALA A 191 7.06 28.69 -13.67
CA ALA A 191 7.20 28.83 -15.13
C ALA A 191 8.60 28.45 -15.65
N ASP A 192 9.64 28.70 -14.85
CA ASP A 192 11.02 28.33 -15.16
C ASP A 192 11.38 26.87 -14.82
N ARG A 193 10.41 26.09 -14.33
CA ARG A 193 10.55 24.67 -13.94
C ARG A 193 11.63 24.41 -12.87
N LYS A 194 12.07 25.44 -12.14
CA LYS A 194 13.08 25.29 -11.07
C LYS A 194 12.49 24.91 -9.73
N ASN A 195 11.31 25.43 -9.40
CA ASN A 195 10.59 25.11 -8.18
C ASN A 195 9.41 24.19 -8.51
N VAL A 196 9.37 23.03 -7.87
CA VAL A 196 8.35 22.01 -8.15
C VAL A 196 7.83 21.44 -6.84
N SER A 197 6.51 21.38 -6.72
CA SER A 197 5.81 20.59 -5.71
C SER A 197 5.01 19.50 -6.39
N ILE A 198 5.22 18.25 -5.98
CA ILE A 198 4.42 17.11 -6.42
C ILE A 198 3.45 16.78 -5.29
N ILE A 199 2.17 17.09 -5.49
CA ILE A 199 1.11 16.92 -4.50
C ILE A 199 0.16 15.86 -5.02
N GLN A 200 0.16 14.70 -4.37
CA GLN A 200 -0.68 13.59 -4.75
C GLN A 200 -1.55 13.19 -3.56
N ASN A 201 -2.84 13.49 -3.68
CA ASN A 201 -3.85 12.99 -2.76
C ASN A 201 -4.42 11.71 -3.38
N SER A 202 -4.25 10.56 -2.71
CA SER A 202 -4.95 9.33 -3.08
C SER A 202 -6.44 9.49 -2.75
N ARG A 203 -7.20 10.11 -3.65
CA ARG A 203 -8.66 10.22 -3.52
C ARG A 203 -9.33 9.53 -4.70
N PHE A 204 -9.55 8.23 -4.56
CA PHE A 204 -10.70 7.56 -5.18
C PHE A 204 -11.83 7.50 -4.16
#